data_AF-A0A8D2E3A8-F1
#
_entry.id   AF-A0A8D2E3A8-F1
#
_cell.length_a   1.000
_cell.length_b   1.000
_cell.length_c   1.000
_cell.angle_alpha   90.00
_cell.angle_beta   90.00
_cell.angle_gamma   90.00
#
_symmetry.space_group_name_H-M   'P 1'
#
loop_
_entity.id
_entity.type
_entity.pdbx_description
1 polymer ?
#
loop_
_entity_poly.entity_id
_entity_poly.type
_entity_poly.pdbx_seq_one_letter_code
_entity_poly.pdbx_strand_id
1 'polypeptide(L)'
;MFRQPLNTIYERKISLLHFPLTPHIIPYRGGVFFLTIHFPTDYPFKPPKVAFTTRIYHPNINSNGSICLDILGSQCTISKVLLSICSLLCDPNPDDPLVPEIARIYKTDREKYNRIVWEWTQKYAM
;
A
#
# COMPACT_ATOMS: atom_id res chain seq x y z
N MET A 1 16.66 17.73 14.03
CA MET A 1 15.18 17.74 13.94
C MET A 1 14.81 18.21 12.54
N PHE A 2 14.56 17.29 11.60
CA PHE A 2 14.24 17.65 10.22
C PHE A 2 12.86 18.34 10.18
N ARG A 3 12.83 19.67 10.05
CA ARG A 3 11.60 20.40 9.73
C ARG A 3 11.30 20.13 8.26
N GLN A 4 10.33 19.26 7.98
CA GLN A 4 9.83 19.02 6.64
C GLN A 4 8.85 20.15 6.26
N PRO A 5 8.96 20.75 5.06
CA PRO A 5 8.07 21.82 4.64
C PRO A 5 6.63 21.31 4.49
N LEU A 6 5.70 22.05 5.10
CA LEU A 6 4.25 21.84 5.04
C LEU A 6 3.78 21.88 3.57
N ASN A 7 2.89 20.98 3.17
CA ASN A 7 2.37 20.81 1.79
C ASN A 7 3.37 20.32 0.73
N THR A 8 4.41 19.59 1.12
CA THR A 8 5.33 18.95 0.16
C THR A 8 4.83 17.55 -0.23
N ILE A 9 4.62 17.32 -1.52
CA ILE A 9 4.42 15.97 -2.05
C ILE A 9 5.79 15.30 -2.16
N TYR A 10 5.98 14.19 -1.45
CA TYR A 10 7.16 13.35 -1.64
C TYR A 10 6.77 12.14 -2.49
N GLU A 11 7.53 11.89 -3.54
CA GLU A 11 7.51 10.62 -4.24
C GLU A 11 8.44 9.64 -3.52
N ARG A 12 7.92 8.46 -3.19
CA ARG A 12 8.71 7.37 -2.63
C ARG A 12 8.49 6.11 -3.45
N LYS A 13 9.52 5.28 -3.50
CA LYS A 13 9.53 3.99 -4.17
C LYS A 13 9.52 2.88 -3.13
N ILE A 14 8.56 1.98 -3.21
CA ILE A 14 8.58 0.69 -2.50
C ILE A 14 9.07 -0.36 -3.50
N SER A 15 10.17 -1.03 -3.17
CA SER A 15 10.69 -2.17 -3.91
C SER A 15 10.51 -3.42 -3.07
N LEU A 16 9.67 -4.36 -3.51
CA LEU A 16 9.42 -5.62 -2.78
C LEU A 16 10.43 -6.73 -3.14
N LEU A 17 11.64 -6.34 -3.56
CA LEU A 17 12.72 -7.24 -3.98
C LEU A 17 13.48 -7.90 -2.82
N HIS A 18 13.42 -7.35 -1.59
CA HIS A 18 14.34 -7.70 -0.49
C HIS A 18 13.69 -8.08 0.85
N PHE A 19 12.36 -8.23 0.94
CA PHE A 19 11.74 -8.70 2.18
C PHE A 19 11.96 -10.21 2.36
N PRO A 20 12.39 -10.70 3.55
CA PRO A 20 12.57 -12.12 3.81
C PRO A 20 11.26 -12.86 3.53
N LEU A 21 11.37 -13.86 2.67
CA LEU A 21 10.30 -14.47 1.90
C LEU A 21 9.24 -15.14 2.80
N THR A 22 8.12 -14.46 3.03
CA THR A 22 6.88 -15.15 3.43
C THR A 22 6.11 -15.53 2.16
N PRO A 23 5.47 -16.71 2.10
CA PRO A 23 4.72 -17.18 0.93
C PRO A 23 3.58 -16.23 0.48
N HIS A 24 3.12 -15.36 1.38
CA HIS A 24 2.03 -14.43 1.12
C HIS A 24 2.46 -13.19 0.31
N ILE A 25 3.77 -12.88 0.24
CA ILE A 25 4.33 -11.74 -0.52
C ILE A 25 4.56 -12.09 -2.00
N ILE A 26 4.51 -13.38 -2.35
CA ILE A 26 4.82 -13.89 -3.69
C ILE A 26 4.16 -13.11 -4.85
N PRO A 27 2.88 -12.71 -4.79
CA PRO A 27 2.24 -12.19 -5.98
C PRO A 27 2.66 -10.75 -6.36
N TYR A 28 3.19 -9.96 -5.41
CA TYR A 28 3.74 -8.62 -5.68
C TYR A 28 5.26 -8.62 -5.90
N ARG A 29 5.90 -9.79 -5.83
CA ARG A 29 7.36 -9.95 -5.89
C ARG A 29 7.92 -9.42 -7.21
N GLY A 30 9.06 -8.73 -7.13
CA GLY A 30 9.74 -8.17 -8.30
C GLY A 30 9.17 -6.83 -8.76
N GLY A 31 7.98 -6.44 -8.27
CA GLY A 31 7.36 -5.15 -8.56
C GLY A 31 8.02 -3.98 -7.82
N VAL A 32 7.99 -2.85 -8.50
CA VAL A 32 8.33 -1.51 -8.03
C VAL A 32 7.06 -0.67 -8.02
N PHE A 33 6.64 -0.25 -6.83
CA PHE A 33 5.43 0.55 -6.65
C PHE A 33 5.80 1.96 -6.21
N PHE A 34 5.33 2.94 -6.96
CA PHE A 34 5.48 4.36 -6.65
C PHE A 34 4.27 4.84 -5.85
N LEU A 35 4.55 5.72 -4.89
CA LEU A 35 3.54 6.32 -4.05
C LEU A 35 3.82 7.81 -3.85
N THR A 36 2.73 8.54 -3.65
CA THR A 36 2.73 9.95 -3.27
C THR A 36 2.33 10.06 -1.81
N ILE A 37 3.06 10.86 -1.06
CA ILE A 37 2.75 11.16 0.35
C ILE A 37 2.45 12.66 0.44
N HIS A 38 1.24 12.98 0.88
CA HIS A 38 0.79 14.34 1.13
C HIS A 38 0.69 14.60 2.64
N PHE A 39 1.54 15.49 3.14
CA PHE A 39 1.54 15.92 4.54
C PHE A 39 0.52 17.04 4.75
N PRO A 40 -0.46 16.87 5.65
CA PRO A 40 -1.38 17.95 5.98
C PRO A 40 -0.66 19.03 6.82
N THR A 41 -1.27 20.22 6.91
CA THR A 41 -0.70 21.37 7.62
C THR A 41 -0.58 21.18 9.14
N ASP A 42 -1.29 20.21 9.69
CA ASP A 42 -1.34 19.84 11.10
C ASP A 42 -0.61 18.52 11.40
N TYR A 43 0.25 18.06 10.47
CA TYR A 43 1.18 16.98 10.77
C TYR A 43 2.14 17.39 11.91
N PRO A 44 2.43 16.52 12.90
CA PRO A 44 2.10 15.09 13.00
C PRO A 44 0.79 14.74 13.75
N PHE A 45 -0.06 15.73 14.07
CA PHE A 45 -1.33 15.49 14.76
C PHE A 45 -2.36 14.82 13.85
N LYS A 46 -2.38 15.16 12.55
CA LYS A 46 -3.07 14.36 11.53
C LYS A 46 -2.10 13.51 10.71
N PRO A 47 -2.48 12.27 10.36
CA PRO A 47 -1.63 11.40 9.55
C PRO A 47 -1.48 11.93 8.12
N PRO A 48 -0.35 11.64 7.45
CA PRO A 48 -0.21 11.95 6.03
C PRO A 48 -1.14 11.09 5.18
N LYS A 49 -1.61 11.64 4.07
CA LYS A 49 -2.38 10.89 3.07
C LYS A 49 -1.40 10.20 2.12
N VAL A 50 -1.63 8.92 1.84
CA VAL A 50 -0.80 8.15 0.91
C VAL A 50 -1.67 7.60 -0.21
N ALA A 51 -1.17 7.71 -1.44
CA ALA A 51 -1.78 7.07 -2.60
C ALA A 51 -0.71 6.44 -3.49
N PHE A 52 -0.98 5.23 -3.97
CA PHE A 52 -0.21 4.59 -5.02
C PHE A 52 -0.41 5.34 -6.35
N THR A 53 0.69 5.68 -7.01
CA THR A 53 0.66 6.16 -8.40
C THR A 53 0.77 5.00 -9.38
N THR A 54 1.46 3.93 -8.98
CA THR A 54 1.46 2.65 -9.69
C THR A 54 0.12 1.94 -9.48
N ARG A 55 -0.50 1.48 -10.56
CA ARG A 55 -1.72 0.67 -10.47
C ARG A 55 -1.44 -0.65 -9.75
N ILE A 56 -2.30 -1.00 -8.81
CA ILE A 56 -2.15 -2.19 -7.98
C ILE A 56 -3.50 -2.89 -7.79
N TYR A 57 -3.51 -4.21 -7.82
CA TYR A 57 -4.71 -5.02 -7.61
C TYR A 57 -4.75 -5.50 -6.16
N HIS A 58 -5.44 -4.78 -5.27
CA HIS A 58 -5.41 -5.07 -3.83
C HIS A 58 -6.76 -4.74 -3.18
N PRO A 59 -7.27 -5.56 -2.23
CA PRO A 59 -8.61 -5.34 -1.65
C PRO A 59 -8.71 -4.06 -0.80
N ASN A 60 -7.61 -3.61 -0.19
CA ASN A 60 -7.55 -2.37 0.60
C ASN A 60 -6.98 -1.15 -0.16
N ILE A 61 -6.84 -1.23 -1.49
CA ILE A 61 -6.37 -0.11 -2.33
C ILE A 61 -7.35 0.08 -3.47
N ASN A 62 -7.93 1.27 -3.60
CA ASN A 62 -8.91 1.54 -4.65
C ASN A 62 -8.24 1.82 -6.01
N SER A 63 -9.05 2.01 -7.06
CA SER A 63 -8.56 2.30 -8.42
C SER A 63 -7.75 3.60 -8.55
N ASN A 64 -7.91 4.52 -7.60
CA ASN A 64 -7.16 5.78 -7.53
C ASN A 64 -5.88 5.63 -6.68
N GLY A 65 -5.56 4.41 -6.25
CA GLY A 65 -4.40 4.12 -5.42
C GLY A 65 -4.53 4.53 -3.95
N SER A 66 -5.69 5.01 -3.51
CA SER A 66 -5.88 5.46 -2.13
C SER A 66 -5.91 4.28 -1.17
N ILE A 67 -5.32 4.49 0.01
CA ILE A 67 -5.24 3.52 1.11
C ILE A 67 -5.94 4.14 2.32
N CYS A 68 -6.81 3.38 2.99
CA CYS A 68 -7.33 3.79 4.29
C CYS A 68 -6.29 3.41 5.36
N LEU A 69 -5.72 4.41 6.03
CA LEU A 69 -4.73 4.22 7.09
C LEU A 69 -5.23 4.74 8.44
N ASP A 70 -6.55 4.83 8.64
CA ASP A 70 -7.17 5.46 9.82
C ASP A 70 -6.79 4.81 11.17
N ILE A 71 -6.16 3.64 11.16
CA ILE A 71 -5.60 2.96 12.34
C ILE A 71 -4.29 3.62 12.83
N LEU A 72 -3.66 4.45 12.01
CA LEU A 72 -2.48 5.23 12.36
C LEU A 72 -2.86 6.35 13.34
N GLY A 73 -2.73 6.09 14.65
CA GLY A 73 -3.00 7.06 15.70
C GLY A 73 -2.19 8.36 15.60
N SER A 74 -2.53 9.36 16.43
CA SER A 74 -1.80 10.63 16.51
C SER A 74 -0.30 10.38 16.77
N GLN A 75 0.60 11.07 16.05
CA GLN A 75 2.08 10.87 16.06
C GLN A 75 2.60 9.73 15.16
N CYS A 76 2.15 9.68 13.90
CA CYS A 76 2.70 8.76 12.92
C CYS A 76 3.92 9.31 12.18
N THR A 77 5.00 8.53 12.17
CA THR A 77 6.20 8.81 11.38
C THR A 77 6.09 8.18 10.00
N ILE A 78 6.84 8.70 9.02
CA ILE A 78 6.93 8.11 7.67
C ILE A 78 7.30 6.63 7.74
N SER A 79 8.23 6.26 8.63
CA SER A 79 8.62 4.86 8.82
C SER A 79 7.45 3.98 9.23
N LYS A 80 6.61 4.43 10.18
CA LYS A 80 5.41 3.69 10.59
C LYS A 80 4.41 3.55 9.42
N VAL A 81 4.20 4.63 8.67
CA VAL A 81 3.32 4.62 7.49
C VAL A 81 3.81 3.59 6.45
N LEU A 82 5.09 3.62 6.09
CA LEU A 82 5.66 2.68 5.12
C LEU A 82 5.61 1.23 5.63
N LEU A 83 5.88 1.01 6.91
CA LEU A 83 5.76 -0.32 7.53
C LEU A 83 4.32 -0.85 7.49
N SER A 84 3.33 0.01 7.80
CA SER A 84 1.92 -0.36 7.71
C SER A 84 1.51 -0.70 6.28
N ILE A 85 1.97 0.05 5.28
CA ILE A 85 1.72 -0.26 3.87
C ILE A 85 2.35 -1.60 3.49
N CYS A 86 3.62 -1.84 3.85
CA CYS A 86 4.25 -3.13 3.60
C CYS A 86 3.48 -4.28 4.27
N SER A 87 3.07 -4.12 5.52
CA SER A 87 2.26 -5.12 6.24
C SER A 87 0.94 -5.40 5.53
N LEU A 88 0.25 -4.35 5.05
CA LEU A 88 -1.02 -4.47 4.35
C LEU A 88 -0.88 -5.18 3.00
N LEU A 89 0.22 -4.93 2.28
CA LEU A 89 0.54 -5.65 1.04
C LEU A 89 0.85 -7.14 1.30
N CYS A 90 1.43 -7.47 2.46
CA CYS A 90 1.75 -8.85 2.84
C CYS A 90 0.51 -9.61 3.31
N ASP A 91 -0.34 -8.95 4.11
CA ASP A 91 -1.54 -9.52 4.70
C ASP A 91 -2.71 -8.54 4.52
N PRO A 92 -3.42 -8.64 3.37
CA PRO A 92 -4.58 -7.80 3.11
C PRO A 92 -5.67 -8.03 4.15
N ASN A 93 -6.44 -6.99 4.50
CA ASN A 93 -7.57 -7.09 5.42
C ASN A 93 -8.90 -7.22 4.64
N PRO A 94 -9.46 -8.42 4.45
CA PRO A 94 -10.66 -8.60 3.66
C PRO A 94 -11.96 -8.41 4.45
N ASP A 95 -11.88 -8.07 5.74
CA ASP A 95 -13.05 -7.72 6.58
C ASP A 95 -13.38 -6.23 6.51
N ASP A 96 -12.40 -5.38 6.16
CA ASP A 96 -12.59 -3.96 5.88
C ASP A 96 -11.96 -3.56 4.51
N PRO A 97 -12.51 -4.05 3.38
CA PRO A 97 -11.95 -3.78 2.06
C PRO A 97 -12.46 -2.47 1.46
N LEU A 98 -11.56 -1.76 0.77
CA LEU A 98 -11.96 -0.66 -0.12
C LEU A 98 -12.56 -1.17 -1.43
N VAL A 99 -12.22 -2.39 -1.83
CA VAL A 99 -12.72 -3.05 -3.04
C VAL A 99 -13.31 -4.42 -2.67
N PRO A 100 -14.61 -4.50 -2.34
CA PRO A 100 -15.24 -5.74 -1.85
C PRO A 100 -15.11 -6.93 -2.81
N GLU A 101 -15.13 -6.69 -4.12
CA GLU A 101 -15.00 -7.77 -5.10
C GLU A 101 -13.62 -8.44 -5.07
N ILE A 102 -12.55 -7.66 -4.92
CA ILE A 102 -11.19 -8.21 -4.77
C ILE A 102 -11.09 -8.99 -3.46
N ALA A 103 -11.69 -8.48 -2.38
CA ALA A 103 -11.72 -9.16 -1.08
C ALA A 103 -12.49 -10.48 -1.12
N ARG A 104 -13.60 -10.53 -1.86
CA ARG A 104 -14.36 -11.76 -2.11
C ARG A 104 -13.48 -12.79 -2.80
N ILE A 105 -12.81 -12.43 -3.90
CA ILE A 105 -11.89 -13.33 -4.62
C ILE A 105 -10.76 -13.79 -3.69
N TYR A 106 -10.17 -12.89 -2.89
CA TYR A 106 -9.12 -13.22 -1.91
C TYR A 106 -9.57 -14.26 -0.86
N LYS A 107 -10.83 -14.18 -0.43
CA LYS A 107 -11.45 -15.12 0.53
C LYS A 107 -11.85 -16.45 -0.12
N THR A 108 -12.40 -16.44 -1.33
CA THR A 108 -12.99 -17.63 -1.97
C THR A 108 -12.04 -18.41 -2.86
N ASP A 109 -11.06 -17.75 -3.50
CA ASP A 109 -10.17 -18.34 -4.49
C ASP A 109 -8.79 -17.66 -4.46
N ARG A 110 -7.95 -18.15 -3.54
CA ARG A 110 -6.62 -17.59 -3.29
C ARG A 110 -5.68 -17.75 -4.49
N GLU A 111 -5.81 -18.84 -5.25
CA GLU A 111 -4.97 -19.09 -6.43
C GLU A 111 -5.28 -18.11 -7.55
N LYS A 112 -6.57 -17.88 -7.85
CA LYS A 112 -7.00 -16.87 -8.81
C LYS A 112 -6.58 -15.48 -8.39
N TYR A 113 -6.71 -15.13 -7.11
CA TYR A 113 -6.22 -13.87 -6.57
C TYR A 113 -4.72 -13.70 -6.87
N ASN A 114 -3.90 -14.69 -6.49
CA ASN A 114 -2.45 -14.65 -6.68
C ASN A 114 -2.07 -14.50 -8.16
N ARG A 115 -2.76 -15.21 -9.06
CA ARG A 115 -2.53 -15.10 -10.52
C ARG A 115 -2.81 -13.69 -11.05
N ILE A 116 -3.95 -13.11 -10.68
CA ILE A 116 -4.32 -11.75 -11.14
C ILE A 116 -3.33 -10.71 -10.60
N VAL A 117 -2.97 -10.80 -9.32
CA VAL A 117 -2.01 -9.87 -8.71
C VAL A 117 -0.64 -9.98 -9.40
N TRP A 118 -0.18 -11.19 -9.72
CA TRP A 118 1.04 -11.41 -10.47
C TRP A 118 0.99 -10.74 -11.85
N GLU A 119 -0.06 -11.01 -12.64
CA GLU A 119 -0.26 -10.41 -13.96
C GLU A 119 -0.29 -8.88 -13.91
N TRP A 120 -0.95 -8.31 -12.90
CA TRP A 120 -0.98 -6.87 -12.67
C TRP A 120 0.39 -6.30 -12.30
N THR A 121 1.14 -7.01 -11.45
CA THR A 121 2.48 -6.61 -11.05
C THR A 121 3.42 -6.57 -12.25
N GLN A 122 3.39 -7.60 -13.11
CA GLN A 122 4.17 -7.62 -14.35
C GLN A 122 3.78 -6.46 -15.29
N LYS A 123 2.48 -6.14 -15.38
CA LYS A 123 1.97 -5.14 -16.32
C LYS A 123 2.23 -3.69 -15.91
N TYR A 124 2.17 -3.39 -14.62
CA TYR A 124 2.16 -2.00 -14.14
C TYR A 124 3.33 -1.63 -13.23
N ALA A 125 4.03 -2.61 -12.67
CA ALA A 125 5.03 -2.38 -11.63
C ALA A 125 6.43 -2.92 -11.97
N MET A 126 6.65 -3.52 -13.15
CA MET A 126 7.98 -3.96 -13.59
C MET A 126 8.59 -3.06 -14.65
#